data_AF-A0A1Q7KD31-F1
#
_entry.id   AF-A0A1Q7KD31-F1
#
_cell.length_a   1.000
_cell.length_b   1.000
_cell.length_c   1.000
_cell.angle_alpha   90.00
_cell.angle_beta   90.00
_cell.angle_gamma   90.00
#
_symmetry.space_group_name_H-M   'P 1'
#
loop_
_entity.id
_entity.type
_entity.pdbx_description
1 polymer ?
#
loop_
_entity_poly.entity_id
_entity_poly.type
_entity_poly.pdbx_seq_one_letter_code
_entity_poly.pdbx_strand_id
1 'polypeptide(L)' 'MTFNDGGFYLMGVKPGDYELSVDERVLDALAVDAEPLRFTLAPTANGIGRDGLELRLKSRF' A
#
# COMPACT_ATOMS: atom_id res chain seq x y z
N MET A 1 3.55 9.08 8.26
CA MET A 1 2.46 10.03 8.55
C MET A 1 1.29 9.60 7.70
N THR A 2 0.14 9.31 8.31
CA THR A 2 -1.07 8.92 7.58
C THR A 2 -1.93 10.16 7.43
N PHE A 3 -2.33 10.46 6.21
CA PHE A 3 -3.27 11.53 5.92
C PHE A 3 -4.69 11.10 6.35
N ASN A 4 -5.59 12.05 6.53
CA ASN A 4 -6.97 11.78 6.98
C ASN A 4 -7.78 10.96 5.95
N ASP A 5 -7.28 10.86 4.72
CA ASP A 5 -7.81 10.01 3.63
C ASP A 5 -7.19 8.60 3.60
N GLY A 6 -6.33 8.26 4.58
CA GLY A 6 -5.62 6.98 4.64
C GLY A 6 -4.34 6.94 3.79
N GLY A 7 -3.98 8.01 3.08
CA GLY A 7 -2.75 8.08 2.30
C GLY A 7 -1.50 8.02 3.17
N PHE A 8 -0.42 7.45 2.64
CA PHE A 8 0.90 7.43 3.29
C PHE A 8 2.01 7.54 2.25
N TYR A 9 3.18 7.99 2.68
CA TYR A 9 4.37 8.10 1.83
C TYR A 9 5.58 7.50 2.55
N LEU A 10 6.43 6.81 1.78
CA LEU A 10 7.64 6.17 2.25
C LEU A 10 8.85 6.79 1.54
N MET A 11 9.91 7.06 2.30
CA MET A 11 11.17 7.60 1.79
C MET A 11 12.33 6.64 2.08
N GLY A 12 13.30 6.59 1.17
CA GLY A 12 14.48 5.74 1.33
C GLY A 12 14.22 4.26 1.07
N VAL A 13 13.15 3.92 0.33
CA VAL A 13 12.87 2.55 -0.09
C VAL A 13 13.78 2.20 -1.27
N LYS A 14 14.51 1.09 -1.15
CA LYS A 14 15.39 0.60 -2.20
C LYS A 14 14.56 0.12 -3.41
N PRO A 15 15.11 0.09 -4.63
CA PRO A 15 14.48 -0.63 -5.74
C PRO A 15 14.31 -2.13 -5.44
N GLY A 16 13.21 -2.69 -5.90
CA GLY A 16 12.87 -4.10 -5.71
C GLY A 16 11.39 -4.39 -5.90
N ASP A 17 11.01 -5.64 -5.67
CA ASP A 17 9.63 -6.08 -5.66
C ASP A 17 9.06 -5.97 -4.25
N TYR A 18 7.87 -5.38 -4.17
CA TYR A 18 7.19 -5.07 -2.92
C TYR A 18 5.75 -5.55 -2.96
N GLU A 19 5.21 -5.77 -1.77
CA GLU A 19 3.80 -6.03 -1.53
C GLU A 19 3.29 -5.00 -0.54
N LEU A 20 2.14 -4.40 -0.87
CA LEU A 20 1.38 -3.54 0.02
C LEU A 20 0.16 -4.31 0.50
N SER A 21 0.02 -4.45 1.82
CA SER A 21 -1.09 -5.12 2.48
C SER A 21 -1.53 -4.34 3.72
N VAL A 22 -2.75 -4.62 4.19
CA VAL A 22 -3.22 -4.15 5.50
C VAL A 22 -2.94 -5.24 6.52
N ASP A 23 -2.54 -4.86 7.73
CA ASP A 23 -2.36 -5.80 8.84
C ASP A 23 -3.66 -6.59 9.10
N GLU A 24 -3.55 -7.91 9.20
CA GLU A 24 -4.71 -8.81 9.35
C GLU A 24 -5.55 -8.47 10.58
N ARG A 25 -4.93 -7.99 11.67
CA ARG A 25 -5.66 -7.61 12.89
C ARG A 25 -6.58 -6.42 12.65
N VAL A 26 -6.21 -5.52 11.74
CA VAL A 26 -7.04 -4.36 11.38
C VAL A 26 -8.19 -4.80 10.47
N LEU A 27 -7.93 -5.69 9.51
CA LEU A 27 -8.97 -6.25 8.64
C LEU A 27 -10.04 -6.99 9.44
N ASP A 28 -9.61 -7.84 10.38
CA ASP A 28 -10.53 -8.58 11.26
C ASP A 28 -11.33 -7.67 12.18
N ALA A 29 -10.69 -6.67 12.79
CA ALA A 29 -11.37 -5.72 13.68
C ALA A 29 -12.45 -4.90 12.97
N LEU A 30 -12.26 -4.63 11.67
CA LEU A 30 -13.20 -3.88 10.84
C LEU A 30 -14.16 -4.77 10.03
N ALA A 31 -13.98 -6.09 10.08
CA ALA A 31 -14.69 -7.08 9.28
C ALA A 31 -14.72 -6.75 7.78
N VAL A 32 -13.55 -6.36 7.27
CA VAL A 32 -13.32 -6.07 5.85
C VAL A 32 -12.20 -6.95 5.30
N ASP A 33 -12.25 -7.21 4.01
CA ASP A 33 -11.24 -7.93 3.25
C ASP A 33 -10.47 -6.97 2.34
N ALA A 34 -9.19 -7.29 2.08
CA ALA A 34 -8.35 -6.54 1.15
C ALA A 34 -7.39 -7.48 0.43
N GLU A 35 -7.28 -7.34 -0.89
CA GLU A 35 -6.30 -8.08 -1.68
C GLU A 35 -4.94 -7.38 -1.65
N PRO A 36 -3.83 -8.07 -1.33
CA PRO A 36 -2.50 -7.48 -1.36
C PRO A 36 -2.13 -6.97 -2.75
N LEU A 37 -1.52 -5.78 -2.82
CA LEU A 37 -1.07 -5.17 -4.05
C LEU A 37 0.43 -5.41 -4.24
N ARG A 38 0.79 -6.19 -5.25
CA ARG A 38 2.20 -6.40 -5.63
C ARG A 38 2.63 -5.39 -6.67
N PHE A 39 3.82 -4.82 -6.47
CA PHE A 39 4.37 -3.83 -7.37
C PHE A 39 5.91 -3.81 -7.33
N THR A 40 6.50 -3.42 -8.45
CA THR A 40 7.95 -3.21 -8.54
C THR A 40 8.26 -1.71 -8.40
N LEU A 41 9.27 -1.40 -7.59
CA LEU A 41 9.93 -0.10 -7.57
C LEU A 41 11.19 -0.20 -8.41
N ALA A 42 11.15 0.40 -9.60
CA ALA A 42 12.29 0.51 -10.49
C ALA A 42 12.84 1.95 -10.49
N PRO A 43 14.15 2.14 -10.64
CA PRO A 43 14.72 3.47 -10.89
C PRO A 43 14.19 4.03 -12.21
N THR A 44 13.77 5.29 -12.19
CA THR A 44 13.39 6.06 -13.38
C THR A 44 14.34 7.24 -13.55
N ALA A 45 14.28 7.91 -14.71
CA ALA A 45 15.06 9.12 -14.97
C ALA A 45 14.78 10.25 -13.96
N ASN A 46 13.62 10.23 -13.29
CA ASN A 46 13.20 11.22 -12.29
C ASN A 46 13.41 10.75 -10.85
N GLY A 47 14.11 9.63 -10.64
CA GLY A 47 14.33 9.01 -9.32
C GLY A 47 13.57 7.69 -9.15
N ILE A 48 13.57 7.17 -7.92
CA ILE A 48 12.84 5.95 -7.54
C ILE A 48 11.60 6.39 -6.75
N GLY A 49 10.43 6.17 -7.33
CA GLY A 49 9.17 6.53 -6.70
C GLY A 49 8.00 5.90 -7.44
N ARG A 50 6.93 5.64 -6.70
CA ARG A 50 5.66 5.17 -7.26
C ARG A 50 4.52 5.78 -6.45
N ASP A 51 3.59 6.38 -7.17
CA ASP A 51 2.36 6.97 -6.64
C ASP A 51 1.13 6.21 -7.14
N GLY A 52 -0.05 6.60 -6.64
CA GLY A 52 -1.33 6.01 -7.06
C GLY A 52 -1.55 4.55 -6.65
N LEU A 53 -0.78 4.04 -5.69
CA LEU A 53 -1.00 2.71 -5.12
C LEU A 53 -2.20 2.75 -4.18
N GLU A 54 -3.25 2.02 -4.52
CA GLU A 54 -4.49 1.96 -3.73
C GLU A 54 -4.79 0.52 -3.31
N LEU A 55 -5.13 0.33 -2.03
CA LEU A 55 -5.73 -0.90 -1.54
C LEU A 55 -7.24 -0.72 -1.40
N ARG A 56 -8.00 -1.60 -2.02
CA ARG A 56 -9.47 -1.57 -1.97
C ARG A 56 -9.95 -2.48 -0.84
N LEU A 57 -10.55 -1.87 0.18
CA LEU A 57 -11.25 -2.58 1.24
C LEU A 57 -12.64 -2.98 0.75
N LYS A 58 -13.04 -4.23 1.02
CA LYS A 58 -14.38 -4.75 0.74
C LYS A 58 -15.02 -5.20 2.04
N SER A 59 -16.27 -4.83 2.24
CA SER A 59 -17.06 -5.37 3.36
C SER A 59 -17.15 -6.89 3.21
N ARG A 60 -16.99 -7.61 4.33
CA ARG A 60 -17.27 -9.05 4.37
C ARG A 60 -18.77 -9.34 4.44
N PHE A 61 -19.59 -8.31 4.67
CA PHE A 61 -21.06 -8.35 4.76
C PHE A 61 -21.75 -7.59 3.63
#